data_AF-A0A1I8NAP4-F1
#
_entry.id   AF-A0A1I8NAP4-F1
#
_cell.length_a   1.000
_cell.length_b   1.000
_cell.length_c   1.000
_cell.angle_alpha   90.00
_cell.angle_beta   90.00
_cell.angle_gamma   90.00
#
_symmetry.space_group_name_H-M   'P 1'
#
loop_
_entity.id
_entity.type
_entity.pdbx_description
1 polymer ?
#
loop_
_entity_poly.entity_id
_entity_poly.type
_entity_poly.pdbx_seq_one_letter_code
_entity_poly.pdbx_strand_id
1 'polypeptide(L)'
;MSFEAGLCATFGQSVSISNRVASVIGHFTAMVADRNYRLGCAASTYTETGKDYSSFLFACNFAFTNVLDQPIYTDCAKAGTDCATGANPKYPNLCSTSEKYKVTFF
;
A
#
# COMPACT_ATOMS: atom_id res chain seq x y z
N MET A 1 9.57 6.65 -7.27
CA MET A 1 9.84 5.35 -6.62
C MET A 1 8.69 4.44 -6.98
N SER A 2 8.96 3.29 -7.60
CA SER A 2 7.91 2.30 -7.87
C SER A 2 7.76 1.45 -6.62
N PHE A 3 6.57 1.45 -6.03
CA PHE A 3 6.18 0.46 -5.03
C PHE A 3 5.67 -0.76 -5.78
N GLU A 4 6.25 -1.92 -5.52
CA GLU A 4 5.83 -3.16 -6.14
C GLU A 4 4.87 -3.83 -5.18
N ALA A 5 3.70 -4.22 -5.67
CA ALA A 5 2.80 -5.02 -4.87
C ALA A 5 3.31 -6.46 -4.81
N GLY A 6 3.10 -7.12 -3.68
CA GLY A 6 3.12 -8.58 -3.62
C GLY A 6 1.67 -9.03 -3.77
N LEU A 7 1.35 -9.79 -4.82
CA LEU A 7 -0.02 -10.34 -4.98
C LEU A 7 -0.44 -11.21 -3.79
N CYS A 8 0.52 -11.65 -2.98
CA CYS A 8 0.25 -12.40 -1.78
C CYS A 8 1.38 -12.28 -0.73
N ALA A 9 1.02 -12.25 0.57
CA ALA A 9 1.96 -12.25 1.70
C ALA A 9 1.80 -13.50 2.59
N THR A 10 2.88 -13.90 3.28
CA THR A 10 2.92 -15.10 4.13
C THR A 10 2.75 -14.74 5.61
N PHE A 11 1.60 -14.21 6.00
CA PHE A 11 1.33 -13.83 7.40
C PHE A 11 0.39 -14.80 8.12
N GLY A 12 -0.18 -15.78 7.41
CA GLY A 12 -1.07 -16.80 7.98
C GLY A 12 -2.46 -16.27 8.34
N GLN A 13 -2.72 -14.97 8.11
CA GLN A 13 -4.01 -14.30 8.27
C GLN A 13 -4.08 -13.08 7.33
N SER A 14 -5.22 -12.91 6.67
CA SER A 14 -5.52 -11.72 5.88
C SER A 14 -5.96 -10.58 6.81
N VAL A 15 -5.22 -9.47 6.79
CA VAL A 15 -5.58 -8.25 7.53
C VAL A 15 -6.67 -7.51 6.75
N SER A 16 -7.76 -7.10 7.42
CA SER A 16 -8.83 -6.28 6.83
C SER A 16 -9.13 -5.09 7.74
N ILE A 17 -9.52 -3.95 7.15
CA ILE A 17 -9.91 -2.78 7.93
C ILE A 17 -11.40 -2.81 8.21
N SER A 18 -11.76 -2.69 9.48
CA SER A 18 -13.14 -2.44 9.93
C SER A 18 -13.28 -1.01 10.46
N ASN A 19 -14.51 -0.52 10.56
CA ASN A 19 -14.85 0.84 10.98
C ASN A 19 -14.27 1.23 12.36
N ARG A 20 -13.95 0.26 13.21
CA ARG A 20 -13.36 0.49 14.55
C ARG A 20 -11.84 0.72 14.52
N VAL A 21 -11.15 0.35 13.45
CA VAL A 21 -9.66 0.26 13.40
C VAL A 21 -9.04 1.11 12.28
N ALA A 22 -9.86 1.69 11.40
CA ALA A 22 -9.42 2.42 10.21
C ALA A 22 -8.43 3.56 10.52
N SER A 23 -8.60 4.26 11.64
CA SER A 23 -7.73 5.38 12.01
C SER A 23 -6.36 4.97 12.54
N VAL A 24 -6.19 3.75 13.09
CA VAL A 24 -4.96 3.37 13.80
C VAL A 24 -3.94 2.76 12.84
N ILE A 25 -4.39 1.96 11.88
CA ILE A 25 -3.52 1.23 10.94
C ILE A 25 -3.72 1.65 9.48
N GLY A 26 -4.54 2.67 9.21
CA GLY A 26 -4.93 3.10 7.85
C GLY A 26 -3.75 3.46 6.93
N HIS A 27 -2.76 4.20 7.45
CA HIS A 27 -1.57 4.55 6.68
C HIS A 27 -0.73 3.33 6.31
N PHE A 28 -0.50 2.43 7.28
CA PHE A 28 0.27 1.21 7.06
C PHE A 28 -0.43 0.29 6.05
N THR A 29 -1.72 0.04 6.26
CA THR A 29 -2.54 -0.82 5.39
C THR A 29 -2.65 -0.27 3.97
N ALA A 30 -2.71 1.05 3.80
CA ALA A 30 -2.64 1.65 2.46
C ALA A 30 -1.29 1.37 1.79
N MET A 31 -0.17 1.43 2.52
CA MET A 31 1.15 1.15 1.95
C MET A 31 1.34 -0.32 1.55
N VAL A 32 0.81 -1.27 2.32
CA VAL A 32 1.07 -2.71 2.13
C VAL A 32 0.00 -3.45 1.35
N ALA A 33 -1.00 -2.75 0.80
CA ALA A 33 -2.05 -3.41 0.03
C ALA A 33 -1.48 -4.07 -1.24
N ASP A 34 -1.89 -5.31 -1.51
CA ASP A 34 -1.46 -6.10 -2.69
C ASP A 34 -1.90 -5.48 -4.03
N ARG A 35 -2.83 -4.52 -3.98
CA ARG A 35 -3.33 -3.74 -5.11
C ARG A 35 -2.62 -2.40 -5.29
N ASN A 36 -1.68 -2.06 -4.41
CA ASN A 36 -0.92 -0.81 -4.46
C ASN A 36 0.44 -0.96 -5.14
N TYR A 37 0.47 -0.59 -6.42
CA TYR A 37 1.65 -0.71 -7.29
C TYR A 37 2.19 0.66 -7.79
N ARG A 38 1.55 1.76 -7.40
CA ARG A 38 2.01 3.13 -7.65
C ARG A 38 1.62 4.03 -6.50
N LEU A 39 2.48 5.00 -6.20
CA LEU A 39 2.17 6.10 -5.29
C LEU A 39 2.86 7.38 -5.74
N GLY A 40 2.31 8.52 -5.34
CA GLY A 40 2.90 9.84 -5.54
C GLY A 40 2.80 10.66 -4.26
N CYS A 41 3.89 11.28 -3.85
CA CYS A 41 3.93 12.08 -2.62
C CYS A 41 4.28 13.53 -2.92
N ALA A 42 3.82 14.43 -2.05
CA ALA A 42 4.14 15.85 -2.04
C ALA A 42 4.45 16.29 -0.61
N ALA A 43 5.29 17.32 -0.50
CA ALA A 43 5.65 17.94 0.77
C ALA A 43 5.44 19.45 0.70
N SER A 44 5.01 20.05 1.80
CA SER A 44 4.87 21.50 1.96
C SER A 44 5.30 21.93 3.35
N THR A 45 6.00 23.07 3.43
CA THR A 45 6.34 23.71 4.70
C THR A 45 5.59 25.04 4.77
N TYR A 46 4.87 25.28 5.86
CA TYR A 46 4.05 26.48 6.04
C TYR A 46 4.01 26.93 7.50
N THR A 47 3.78 28.22 7.74
CA THR A 47 3.60 28.78 9.08
C THR A 47 2.13 29.12 9.27
N GLU A 48 1.52 28.65 10.35
CA GLU A 48 0.13 28.98 10.67
C GLU A 48 0.05 30.35 11.34
N THR A 49 -1.00 31.12 11.02
CA THR A 49 -1.20 32.44 11.64
C THR A 49 -1.28 32.30 13.16
N GLY A 50 -0.44 33.05 13.87
CA GLY A 50 -0.36 32.99 15.33
C GLY A 50 0.49 31.85 15.90
N LYS A 51 1.27 31.16 15.06
CA LYS A 51 2.23 30.13 15.51
C LYS A 51 3.66 30.51 15.14
N ASP A 52 4.56 30.38 16.11
CA ASP A 52 5.97 30.72 15.95
C ASP A 52 6.82 29.54 15.42
N TYR A 53 6.17 28.51 14.87
CA TYR A 53 6.82 27.34 14.30
C TYR A 53 6.36 27.07 12.88
N SER A 54 7.28 26.54 12.07
CA SER A 54 6.97 26.04 10.73
C SER A 54 6.44 24.60 10.82
N SER A 55 5.28 24.38 10.21
CA SER A 55 4.67 23.06 10.04
C SER A 55 5.18 22.41 8.76
N PHE A 56 5.37 21.09 8.80
CA PHE A 56 5.75 20.28 7.65
C PHE A 56 4.63 19.27 7.36
N LEU A 57 4.05 19.37 6.18
CA LEU A 57 3.03 18.46 5.68
C LEU A 57 3.65 17.55 4.62
N PHE A 58 3.53 16.24 4.82
CA PHE A 58 3.90 15.23 3.84
C PHE A 58 2.69 14.35 3.56
N ALA A 59 2.29 14.25 2.31
CA ALA A 59 1.12 13.50 1.88
C ALA A 59 1.48 12.58 0.71
N CYS A 60 0.91 11.39 0.69
CA CYS A 60 1.06 10.40 -0.39
C CYS A 60 -0.30 9.91 -0.86
N ASN A 61 -0.49 9.87 -2.17
CA ASN A 61 -1.62 9.23 -2.83
C ASN A 61 -1.19 7.86 -3.36
N PHE A 62 -2.03 6.86 -3.15
CA PHE A 62 -1.83 5.48 -3.59
C PHE A 62 -2.73 5.15 -4.78
N ALA A 63 -2.32 4.19 -5.61
CA ALA A 63 -3.12 3.73 -6.76
C ALA A 63 -4.44 3.07 -6.36
N PHE A 64 -4.50 2.54 -5.15
CA PHE A 64 -5.63 1.85 -4.55
C PHE A 64 -5.80 2.32 -3.10
N THR A 65 -7.05 2.39 -2.65
CA THR A 65 -7.38 2.73 -1.25
C THR A 65 -7.92 1.51 -0.55
N ASN A 66 -7.78 1.48 0.77
CA ASN A 66 -8.34 0.39 1.57
C ASN A 66 -9.86 0.37 1.42
N VAL A 67 -10.41 -0.81 1.16
CA VAL A 67 -11.86 -1.02 1.13
C VAL A 67 -12.26 -1.71 2.43
N LEU A 68 -13.30 -1.19 3.08
CA LEU A 68 -13.80 -1.76 4.33
C LEU A 68 -14.19 -3.23 4.14
N ASP A 69 -13.83 -4.04 5.12
CA ASP A 69 -14.11 -5.47 5.19
C ASP A 69 -13.58 -6.28 3.97
N GLN A 70 -12.62 -5.71 3.24
CA GLN A 70 -11.85 -6.38 2.20
C GLN A 70 -10.42 -6.65 2.70
N PRO A 71 -9.82 -7.79 2.32
CA PRO A 71 -8.44 -8.09 2.69
C PRO A 71 -7.48 -7.09 2.05
N ILE A 72 -6.51 -6.63 2.84
CA ILE A 72 -5.43 -5.74 2.40
C ILE A 72 -4.49 -6.48 1.44
N TYR A 73 -4.22 -7.75 1.72
CA TYR A 73 -3.49 -8.65 0.84
C TYR A 73 -4.08 -10.05 0.91
N THR A 74 -3.88 -10.83 -0.15
CA THR A 74 -4.16 -12.27 -0.16
C THR A 74 -3.09 -13.04 0.63
N ASP A 75 -3.49 -14.09 1.34
CA ASP A 75 -2.58 -14.97 2.11
C ASP A 75 -2.25 -16.24 1.33
N CYS A 76 -1.01 -16.71 1.44
CA CYS A 76 -0.50 -17.90 0.74
C CYS A 76 0.73 -18.46 1.45
N ALA A 77 1.11 -19.69 1.09
CA ALA A 77 2.24 -20.39 1.69
C ALA A 77 3.61 -19.78 1.32
N LYS A 78 3.72 -19.09 0.18
CA LYS A 78 4.97 -18.50 -0.30
C LYS A 78 4.68 -17.18 -1.03
N ALA A 79 5.38 -16.12 -0.63
CA ALA A 79 5.23 -14.80 -1.23
C ALA A 79 5.55 -14.84 -2.73
N GLY A 80 4.77 -14.08 -3.51
CA GLY A 80 4.94 -13.96 -4.95
C GLY A 80 4.55 -15.19 -5.78
N THR A 81 3.96 -16.23 -5.17
CA THR A 81 3.41 -17.40 -5.89
C THR A 81 2.40 -17.01 -6.96
N ASP A 82 1.63 -15.95 -6.72
CA ASP A 82 0.56 -15.51 -7.61
C ASP A 82 1.01 -14.45 -8.63
N CYS A 83 2.30 -14.07 -8.65
CA CYS A 83 2.81 -13.09 -9.62
C CYS A 83 2.85 -13.69 -11.03
N ALA A 84 2.13 -13.09 -11.99
CA ALA A 84 2.06 -13.60 -13.36
C ALA A 84 3.39 -13.45 -14.12
N THR A 85 4.18 -12.45 -13.77
CA THR A 85 5.48 -12.15 -14.41
C THR A 85 6.68 -12.62 -13.58
N GLY A 86 6.43 -13.36 -12.51
CA GLY A 86 7.43 -13.81 -11.56
C GLY A 86 7.80 -12.78 -10.49
N ALA A 87 8.68 -13.19 -9.57
CA ALA A 87 9.15 -12.35 -8.47
C ALA A 87 10.21 -11.34 -8.94
N ASN A 88 10.30 -10.22 -8.24
CA ASN A 88 11.37 -9.25 -8.47
C ASN A 88 12.73 -9.84 -8.01
N PRO A 89 13.79 -9.79 -8.85
CA PRO A 89 15.11 -10.34 -8.49
C PRO A 89 15.77 -9.68 -7.26
N LYS A 90 15.48 -8.39 -7.03
CA LYS A 90 15.98 -7.59 -5.90
C LYS A 90 15.06 -7.70 -4.68
N TYR A 91 13.76 -7.84 -4.91
CA TYR A 91 12.73 -7.95 -3.88
C TYR A 91 11.95 -9.27 -4.06
N PRO A 92 12.50 -10.41 -3.60
CA PRO A 92 11.99 -11.74 -3.95
C PRO A 92 10.57 -12.05 -3.45
N ASN A 93 10.03 -11.23 -2.54
CA ASN A 93 8.67 -11.34 -2.02
C ASN A 93 7.67 -10.41 -2.73
N LEU A 94 8.11 -9.61 -3.71
CA LEU A 94 7.29 -8.72 -4.52
C LEU A 94 7.23 -9.23 -5.96
N CYS A 95 6.17 -8.89 -6.68
CA CYS A 95 6.11 -9.21 -8.09
C CYS A 95 7.07 -8.33 -8.90
N SER A 96 7.46 -8.81 -10.08
CA SER A 96 8.35 -8.07 -10.96
C SER A 96 7.75 -6.70 -11.37
N THR A 97 8.60 -5.78 -11.81
CA THR A 97 8.17 -4.48 -12.37
C THR A 97 7.28 -4.61 -13.62
N SER A 98 7.26 -5.78 -14.26
CA SER A 98 6.44 -6.06 -15.44
C SER A 98 5.02 -6.49 -15.12
N GLU A 99 4.73 -6.75 -13.84
CA GLU A 99 3.42 -7.20 -13.37
C GLU A 99 2.31 -6.20 -13.73
N LYS A 100 1.14 -6.73 -14.11
CA LYS A 100 -0.03 -5.92 -14.49
C LYS A 100 -1.10 -6.06 -13.43
N TYR A 101 -1.33 -4.99 -12.70
CA TYR A 101 -2.37 -4.91 -11.67
C TYR A 101 -3.67 -4.36 -12.27
N LYS A 102 -4.79 -5.05 -12.02
CA LYS A 102 -6.11 -4.52 -12.32
C LYS A 102 -6.53 -3.57 -11.20
N VAL A 103 -6.18 -2.30 -11.34
CA VAL A 103 -6.81 -1.20 -10.56
C VAL A 103 -8.08 -0.79 -11.27
N THR A 104 -9.13 -1.56 -11.06
CA THR A 104 -10.48 -1.13 -11.43
C THR A 104 -11.34 -1.31 -10.20
N PHE A 105 -11.97 -0.23 -9.76
CA PHE A 105 -13.15 -0.35 -8.93
C PHE A 105 -14.25 -0.85 -9.86
N PHE A 106 -14.84 -2.00 -9.53
CA PHE A 106 -15.87 -2.77 -10.28
C PHE A 106 -15.34 -3.80 -11.28
#